data_AF-A0A8T7CNY9-F1
#
_entry.id   AF-A0A8T7CNY9-F1
#
_cell.length_a   1.000
_cell.length_b   1.000
_cell.length_c   1.000
_cell.angle_alpha   90.00
_cell.angle_beta   90.00
_cell.angle_gamma   90.00
#
_symmetry.space_group_name_H-M   'P 1'
#
loop_
_entity.id
_entity.type
_entity.pdbx_description
1 polymer ?
#
loop_
_entity_poly.entity_id
_entity_poly.type
_entity_poly.pdbx_seq_one_letter_code
_entity_poly.pdbx_strand_id
1 'polypeptide(L)'
;MLSAATASAGPDERAKRMHDRLTGVAGVEQKLDDMSGLIAAGDAQAAAYLAMDHPAFYGVTLKNLFTPATNRDFDVFAELNDYTATVIGMIRDDIAFDTVLSANILYVGADGLGLPAYSMSGNQHYAEIAARGLDLRTALVSRTQTEMTDLPPAAVAGVMSTRAAAKAFFVAGTNRAMLRFTLVNYLCRDLEQLKDTSRSPGRIRQDVSRSPGGDSRIFMNNCVGCHSGMDPLAQAFAYYNYDETSGRLTYTPGQVQAKYHINAENFSYGFVTADDKWDNFWREGPNANLGWKSGLPGSGTGATSLGEEIAGTEVFAQCQAKKAFKTVCLREPSNDADRIQLAAMSSSLEQGGFRMKQAFAEAAVYCMGD
;
A
#
# COMPACT_ATOMS: atom_id res chain seq x y z
N MET A 1 -20.91 49.51 7.48
CA MET A 1 -20.41 48.13 7.60
C MET A 1 -19.40 47.94 6.48
N LEU A 2 -18.09 47.88 6.78
CA LEU A 2 -17.10 47.47 5.79
C LEU A 2 -17.28 45.95 5.60
N SER A 3 -17.77 45.52 4.45
CA SER A 3 -17.63 44.13 4.03
C SER A 3 -16.15 43.86 3.81
N ALA A 4 -15.54 43.05 4.68
CA ALA A 4 -14.25 42.45 4.40
C ALA A 4 -14.44 41.55 3.18
N ALA A 5 -13.95 42.00 2.02
CA ALA A 5 -13.85 41.14 0.85
C ALA A 5 -12.92 39.99 1.23
N THR A 6 -13.44 38.76 1.25
CA THR A 6 -12.61 37.56 1.32
C THR A 6 -11.71 37.58 0.09
N ALA A 7 -10.41 37.83 0.28
CA ALA A 7 -9.43 37.75 -0.80
C ALA A 7 -9.39 36.29 -1.29
N SER A 8 -9.97 36.03 -2.45
CA SER A 8 -9.83 34.75 -3.13
C SER A 8 -8.52 34.77 -3.91
N ALA A 9 -7.68 33.75 -3.72
CA ALA A 9 -6.51 33.51 -4.58
C ALA A 9 -6.94 33.51 -6.07
N GLY A 10 -6.21 34.25 -6.90
CA GLY A 10 -6.39 34.25 -8.35
C GLY A 10 -5.79 33.00 -9.00
N PRO A 11 -5.89 32.86 -10.33
CA PRO A 11 -5.33 31.73 -11.05
C PRO A 11 -3.84 31.51 -10.80
N ASP A 12 -3.04 32.59 -10.72
CA ASP A 12 -1.59 32.51 -10.50
C ASP A 12 -1.24 31.95 -9.11
N GLU A 13 -1.88 32.45 -8.05
CA GLU A 13 -1.61 31.95 -6.69
C GLU A 13 -2.09 30.49 -6.51
N ARG A 14 -3.19 30.12 -7.17
CA ARG A 14 -3.70 28.73 -7.16
C ARG A 14 -2.77 27.80 -7.94
N ALA A 15 -2.27 28.22 -9.11
CA ALA A 15 -1.32 27.45 -9.91
C ALA A 15 -0.03 27.18 -9.14
N LYS A 16 0.55 28.23 -8.53
CA LYS A 16 1.74 28.10 -7.69
C LYS A 16 1.51 27.14 -6.53
N ARG A 17 0.42 27.31 -5.78
CA ARG A 17 0.12 26.46 -4.62
C ARG A 17 -0.08 25.00 -5.02
N MET A 18 -0.81 24.75 -6.12
CA MET A 18 -1.03 23.43 -6.69
C MET A 18 0.30 22.77 -7.06
N HIS A 19 1.17 23.48 -7.78
CA HIS A 19 2.49 22.98 -8.17
C HIS A 19 3.33 22.60 -6.95
N ASP A 20 3.47 23.51 -5.99
CA ASP A 20 4.33 23.33 -4.83
C ASP A 20 3.85 22.16 -3.95
N ARG A 21 2.53 21.98 -3.80
CA ARG A 21 1.95 20.87 -3.02
C ARG A 21 2.09 19.51 -3.71
N LEU A 22 2.00 19.46 -5.04
CA LEU A 22 2.20 18.22 -5.78
C LEU A 22 3.67 17.83 -5.85
N THR A 23 4.58 18.79 -6.04
CA THR A 23 5.98 18.49 -6.36
C THR A 23 6.94 18.64 -5.16
N GLY A 24 6.53 19.35 -4.12
CA GLY A 24 7.39 19.68 -2.98
C GLY A 24 8.48 20.72 -3.28
N VAL A 25 8.48 21.32 -4.48
CA VAL A 25 9.47 22.31 -4.92
C VAL A 25 8.80 23.49 -5.62
N ALA A 26 9.50 24.61 -5.70
CA ALA A 26 9.00 25.79 -6.42
C ALA A 26 8.92 25.52 -7.93
N GLY A 27 7.81 25.95 -8.55
CA GLY A 27 7.64 25.92 -10.00
C GLY A 27 8.47 26.96 -10.74
N VAL A 28 8.77 26.68 -12.01
CA VAL A 28 9.37 27.65 -12.95
C VAL A 28 8.28 28.49 -13.62
N GLU A 29 8.59 29.75 -13.91
CA GLU A 29 7.64 30.77 -14.41
C GLU A 29 6.75 30.26 -15.55
N GLN A 30 7.34 29.81 -16.66
CA GLN A 30 6.57 29.32 -17.82
C GLN A 30 5.57 28.21 -17.46
N LYS A 31 5.95 27.28 -16.58
CA LYS A 31 5.08 26.17 -16.18
C LYS A 31 3.92 26.66 -15.32
N LEU A 32 4.18 27.65 -14.45
CA LEU A 32 3.14 28.27 -13.62
C LEU A 32 2.18 29.10 -14.47
N ASP A 33 2.67 29.79 -15.50
CA ASP A 33 1.82 30.52 -16.45
C ASP A 33 0.89 29.59 -17.22
N ASP A 34 1.42 28.47 -17.72
CA ASP A 34 0.62 27.45 -18.41
C ASP A 34 -0.46 26.88 -17.48
N MET A 35 -0.10 26.57 -16.23
CA MET A 35 -1.04 26.09 -15.21
C MET A 35 -2.10 27.16 -14.87
N SER A 36 -1.71 28.42 -14.75
CA SER A 36 -2.60 29.54 -14.48
C SER A 36 -3.62 29.72 -15.61
N GLY A 37 -3.17 29.64 -16.86
CA GLY A 37 -4.03 29.66 -18.04
C GLY A 37 -5.07 28.54 -18.03
N LEU A 38 -4.68 27.31 -17.68
CA LEU A 38 -5.59 26.18 -17.54
C LEU A 38 -6.63 26.41 -16.42
N ILE A 39 -6.21 26.92 -15.26
CA ILE A 39 -7.13 27.24 -14.15
C ILE A 39 -8.11 28.35 -14.55
N ALA A 40 -7.63 29.41 -15.21
CA ALA A 40 -8.47 30.50 -15.71
C ALA A 40 -9.50 30.04 -16.76
N ALA A 41 -9.16 29.01 -17.55
CA ALA A 41 -10.05 28.37 -18.51
C ALA A 41 -11.04 27.36 -17.88
N GLY A 42 -10.96 27.13 -16.56
CA GLY A 42 -11.81 26.18 -15.84
C GLY A 42 -11.32 24.73 -15.85
N ASP A 43 -10.10 24.47 -16.31
CA ASP A 43 -9.48 23.13 -16.37
C ASP A 43 -8.34 22.98 -15.35
N ALA A 44 -8.69 23.13 -14.07
CA ALA A 44 -7.73 22.98 -12.97
C ALA A 44 -7.17 21.55 -12.86
N GLN A 45 -7.88 20.55 -13.39
CA GLN A 45 -7.41 19.17 -13.40
C GLN A 45 -6.24 19.00 -14.38
N ALA A 46 -6.31 19.55 -15.60
CA ALA A 46 -5.17 19.56 -16.51
C ALA A 46 -3.96 20.29 -15.92
N ALA A 47 -4.16 21.38 -15.16
CA ALA A 47 -3.07 22.06 -14.45
C ALA A 47 -2.38 21.13 -13.44
N ALA A 48 -3.14 20.31 -12.70
CA ALA A 48 -2.58 19.35 -11.76
C ALA A 48 -1.77 18.24 -12.47
N TYR A 49 -2.26 17.72 -13.60
CA TYR A 49 -1.49 16.78 -14.43
C TYR A 49 -0.20 17.40 -14.96
N LEU A 50 -0.26 18.67 -15.39
CA LEU A 50 0.90 19.41 -15.85
C LEU A 50 1.94 19.55 -14.72
N ALA A 51 1.54 19.79 -13.47
CA ALA A 51 2.43 19.79 -12.32
C ALA A 51 3.05 18.40 -12.04
N MET A 52 2.26 17.32 -12.13
CA MET A 52 2.74 15.95 -11.92
C MET A 52 3.76 15.47 -12.97
N ASP A 53 3.92 16.16 -14.10
CA ASP A 53 5.01 15.90 -15.04
C ASP A 53 6.39 16.26 -14.49
N HIS A 54 6.47 17.07 -13.43
CA HIS A 54 7.73 17.43 -12.82
C HIS A 54 8.37 16.20 -12.14
N PRO A 55 9.68 15.93 -12.36
CA PRO A 55 10.41 14.83 -11.71
C PRO A 55 10.26 14.73 -10.18
N ALA A 56 10.08 15.85 -9.49
CA ALA A 56 9.96 15.91 -8.04
C ALA A 56 8.64 15.30 -7.53
N PHE A 57 7.57 15.25 -8.34
CA PHE A 57 6.38 14.48 -7.97
C PHE A 57 6.75 13.01 -7.69
N TYR A 58 7.61 12.40 -8.52
CA TYR A 58 8.03 11.01 -8.35
C TYR A 58 9.18 10.87 -7.35
N GLY A 59 10.24 11.67 -7.51
CA GLY A 59 11.48 11.59 -6.72
C GLY A 59 11.37 12.13 -5.29
N VAL A 60 10.38 12.98 -5.01
CA VAL A 60 10.15 13.58 -3.68
C VAL A 60 8.80 13.14 -3.15
N THR A 61 7.70 13.55 -3.78
CA THR A 61 6.35 13.35 -3.22
C THR A 61 5.96 11.89 -3.09
N LEU A 62 6.00 11.12 -4.19
CA LEU A 62 5.64 9.70 -4.17
C LEU A 62 6.66 8.86 -3.39
N LYS A 63 7.96 9.13 -3.55
CA LYS A 63 9.00 8.46 -2.76
C LYS A 63 8.75 8.62 -1.26
N ASN A 64 8.55 9.83 -0.77
CA ASN A 64 8.31 10.08 0.66
C ASN A 64 6.99 9.48 1.14
N LEU A 65 5.96 9.45 0.29
CA LEU A 65 4.67 8.86 0.64
C LEU A 65 4.74 7.33 0.81
N PHE A 66 5.48 6.63 -0.05
CA PHE A 66 5.44 5.16 -0.10
C PHE A 66 6.65 4.47 0.52
N THR A 67 7.76 5.16 0.77
CA THR A 67 8.92 4.59 1.49
C THR A 67 8.55 4.05 2.89
N PRO A 68 7.75 4.74 3.72
CA PRO A 68 7.32 4.23 5.02
C PRO A 68 6.61 2.88 4.98
N ALA A 69 5.91 2.56 3.89
CA ALA A 69 5.17 1.30 3.73
C ALA A 69 6.09 0.07 3.58
N THR A 70 7.40 0.29 3.40
CA THR A 70 8.39 -0.76 3.08
C THR A 70 9.19 -1.25 4.30
N ASN A 71 8.97 -0.65 5.47
CA ASN A 71 9.69 -0.98 6.70
C ASN A 71 8.75 -0.95 7.93
N ARG A 72 9.19 -1.55 9.06
CA ARG A 72 8.35 -1.69 10.26
C ARG A 72 8.22 -0.40 11.08
N ASP A 73 9.15 0.52 10.92
CA ASP A 73 9.25 1.76 11.71
C ASP A 73 8.52 2.93 11.03
N PHE A 74 7.98 2.71 9.84
CA PHE A 74 7.41 3.75 8.97
C PHE A 74 8.41 4.90 8.71
N ASP A 75 9.70 4.56 8.63
CA ASP A 75 10.75 5.54 8.37
C ASP A 75 10.67 6.03 6.93
N VAL A 76 10.52 7.35 6.78
CA VAL A 76 10.50 8.06 5.50
C VAL A 76 11.89 8.17 4.87
N PHE A 77 12.95 8.04 5.67
CA PHE A 77 14.34 8.13 5.24
C PHE A 77 14.95 6.78 4.86
N ALA A 78 14.18 5.68 4.93
CA ALA A 78 14.64 4.38 4.47
C ALA A 78 15.06 4.45 2.98
N GLU A 79 16.01 3.59 2.60
CA GLU A 79 16.55 3.58 1.24
C GLU A 79 15.47 3.31 0.19
N LEU A 80 15.64 3.92 -1.00
CA LEU A 80 14.89 3.51 -2.18
C LEU A 80 15.10 2.00 -2.40
N ASN A 81 14.01 1.30 -2.66
CA ASN A 81 13.99 -0.15 -2.82
C ASN A 81 12.96 -0.56 -3.88
N ASP A 82 12.90 -1.86 -4.16
CA ASP A 82 12.03 -2.44 -5.17
C ASP A 82 10.54 -2.24 -4.92
N TYR A 83 10.10 -2.26 -3.67
CA TYR A 83 8.72 -1.94 -3.32
C TYR A 83 8.41 -0.48 -3.69
N THR A 84 9.15 0.49 -3.15
CA THR A 84 8.91 1.91 -3.42
C THR A 84 8.99 2.22 -4.92
N ALA A 85 10.01 1.71 -5.61
CA ALA A 85 10.17 1.90 -7.05
C ALA A 85 8.98 1.30 -7.84
N THR A 86 8.50 0.12 -7.45
CA THR A 86 7.34 -0.53 -8.08
C THR A 86 6.08 0.31 -7.92
N VAL A 87 5.80 0.83 -6.73
CA VAL A 87 4.64 1.71 -6.51
C VAL A 87 4.75 2.98 -7.33
N ILE A 88 5.91 3.65 -7.33
CA ILE A 88 6.15 4.87 -8.14
C ILE A 88 5.90 4.59 -9.62
N GLY A 89 6.46 3.50 -10.15
CA GLY A 89 6.30 3.09 -11.53
C GLY A 89 4.84 2.78 -11.90
N MET A 90 4.12 2.06 -11.04
CA MET A 90 2.70 1.78 -11.23
C MET A 90 1.87 3.07 -11.34
N ILE A 91 2.14 4.07 -10.49
CA ILE A 91 1.44 5.35 -10.54
C ILE A 91 1.81 6.15 -11.79
N ARG A 92 3.09 6.15 -12.17
CA ARG A 92 3.58 6.82 -13.38
C ARG A 92 2.89 6.29 -14.64
N ASP A 93 2.86 4.97 -14.78
CA ASP A 93 2.38 4.27 -15.98
C ASP A 93 0.87 4.02 -15.94
N ASP A 94 0.14 4.65 -15.01
CA ASP A 94 -1.30 4.50 -14.83
C ASP A 94 -1.72 3.03 -14.76
N ILE A 95 -0.98 2.19 -14.03
CA ILE A 95 -1.38 0.81 -13.74
C ILE A 95 -2.51 0.85 -12.70
N ALA A 96 -3.50 -0.05 -12.85
CA ALA A 96 -4.64 -0.11 -11.95
C ALA A 96 -4.14 -0.45 -10.54
N PHE A 97 -4.27 0.49 -9.61
CA PHE A 97 -3.56 0.40 -8.33
C PHE A 97 -4.16 -0.64 -7.39
N ASP A 98 -5.39 -1.09 -7.61
CA ASP A 98 -5.97 -2.27 -6.95
C ASP A 98 -5.21 -3.57 -7.27
N THR A 99 -4.35 -3.58 -8.29
CA THR A 99 -3.47 -4.72 -8.58
C THR A 99 -2.15 -4.71 -7.80
N VAL A 100 -1.87 -3.67 -6.99
CA VAL A 100 -0.60 -3.50 -6.26
C VAL A 100 -0.26 -4.68 -5.33
N LEU A 101 -1.25 -5.45 -4.90
CA LEU A 101 -1.11 -6.61 -4.02
C LEU A 101 -1.15 -7.96 -4.76
N SER A 102 -1.34 -7.99 -6.07
CA SER A 102 -1.55 -9.24 -6.83
C SER A 102 -0.77 -9.32 -8.14
N ALA A 103 -0.45 -8.19 -8.77
CA ALA A 103 0.18 -8.17 -10.08
C ALA A 103 1.58 -8.82 -10.09
N ASN A 104 1.90 -9.48 -11.20
CA ASN A 104 3.26 -9.89 -11.52
C ASN A 104 4.04 -8.73 -12.13
N ILE A 105 4.41 -7.78 -11.27
CA ILE A 105 5.01 -6.52 -11.66
C ILE A 105 6.18 -6.14 -10.74
N LEU A 106 7.19 -5.54 -11.33
CA LEU A 106 8.36 -4.97 -10.69
C LEU A 106 8.81 -3.76 -11.51
N TYR A 107 9.28 -2.70 -10.86
CA TYR A 107 9.98 -1.62 -11.56
C TYR A 107 11.45 -1.60 -11.17
N VAL A 108 12.30 -1.68 -12.18
CA VAL A 108 13.76 -1.61 -12.07
C VAL A 108 14.27 -0.43 -12.88
N GLY A 109 15.51 -0.02 -12.67
CA GLY A 109 16.20 0.95 -13.50
C GLY A 109 16.35 0.47 -14.94
N ALA A 110 16.16 1.37 -15.90
CA ALA A 110 16.27 1.13 -17.33
C ALA A 110 17.62 0.55 -17.74
N ASP A 111 17.58 -0.30 -18.77
CA ASP A 111 18.78 -0.79 -19.45
C ASP A 111 19.59 0.41 -19.98
N GLY A 112 20.93 0.30 -19.91
CA GLY A 112 21.83 1.36 -20.34
C GLY A 112 22.15 2.43 -19.29
N LEU A 113 21.48 2.43 -18.13
CA LEU A 113 21.84 3.33 -17.01
C LEU A 113 23.15 2.93 -16.31
N GLY A 114 23.70 1.74 -16.60
CA GLY A 114 24.92 1.24 -15.96
C GLY A 114 24.75 0.90 -14.48
N LEU A 115 23.54 0.51 -14.07
CA LEU A 115 23.22 0.13 -12.70
C LEU A 115 23.64 -1.31 -12.42
N PRO A 116 24.02 -1.65 -11.16
CA PRO A 116 24.16 -3.04 -10.73
C PRO A 116 22.89 -3.84 -11.03
N ALA A 117 23.01 -5.12 -11.35
CA ALA A 117 21.83 -5.95 -11.63
C ALA A 117 20.87 -5.99 -10.42
N TYR A 118 19.56 -6.10 -10.71
CA TYR A 118 18.58 -6.38 -9.67
C TYR A 118 18.94 -7.66 -8.93
N SER A 119 18.77 -7.67 -7.60
CA SER A 119 19.13 -8.80 -6.75
C SER A 119 18.04 -9.07 -5.74
N MET A 120 17.69 -10.36 -5.58
CA MET A 120 16.77 -10.81 -4.53
C MET A 120 17.37 -10.79 -3.13
N SER A 121 18.68 -10.61 -2.99
CA SER A 121 19.38 -10.57 -1.69
C SER A 121 20.02 -9.22 -1.38
N GLY A 122 20.06 -8.28 -2.32
CA GLY A 122 20.71 -6.98 -2.19
C GLY A 122 19.83 -5.81 -2.62
N ASN A 123 20.18 -4.61 -2.17
CA ASN A 123 19.50 -3.36 -2.55
C ASN A 123 20.35 -2.44 -3.45
N GLN A 124 21.54 -2.87 -3.86
CA GLN A 124 22.52 -2.01 -4.53
C GLN A 124 21.98 -1.35 -5.81
N HIS A 125 21.13 -2.07 -6.56
CA HIS A 125 20.47 -1.53 -7.75
C HIS A 125 19.72 -0.22 -7.46
N TYR A 126 18.91 -0.19 -6.41
CA TYR A 126 18.11 0.97 -6.03
C TYR A 126 18.88 2.01 -5.21
N ALA A 127 19.83 1.56 -4.40
CA ALA A 127 20.76 2.44 -3.70
C ALA A 127 21.55 3.31 -4.71
N GLU A 128 22.00 2.73 -5.83
CA GLU A 128 22.73 3.45 -6.87
C GLU A 128 21.84 4.45 -7.64
N ILE A 129 20.57 4.09 -7.91
CA ILE A 129 19.58 5.01 -8.48
C ILE A 129 19.44 6.26 -7.60
N ALA A 130 19.31 6.06 -6.28
CA ALA A 130 19.18 7.14 -5.32
C ALA A 130 20.47 7.95 -5.17
N ALA A 131 21.63 7.30 -5.08
CA ALA A 131 22.93 7.95 -4.92
C ALA A 131 23.29 8.86 -6.11
N ARG A 132 22.91 8.45 -7.33
CA ARG A 132 23.11 9.24 -8.56
C ARG A 132 22.02 10.29 -8.81
N GLY A 133 20.98 10.34 -7.98
CA GLY A 133 19.85 11.26 -8.14
C GLY A 133 19.11 11.08 -9.47
N LEU A 134 18.97 9.84 -9.96
CA LEU A 134 18.30 9.60 -11.23
C LEU A 134 16.82 9.95 -11.13
N ASP A 135 16.28 10.57 -12.18
CA ASP A 135 14.86 10.93 -12.26
C ASP A 135 13.98 9.68 -12.31
N LEU A 136 13.25 9.39 -11.24
CA LEU A 136 12.40 8.20 -11.14
C LEU A 136 11.26 8.17 -12.17
N ARG A 137 10.90 9.32 -12.77
CA ARG A 137 9.94 9.38 -13.87
C ARG A 137 10.50 8.70 -15.12
N THR A 138 11.78 8.87 -15.42
CA THR A 138 12.38 8.37 -16.66
C THR A 138 13.30 7.18 -16.45
N ALA A 139 13.85 7.01 -15.25
CA ALA A 139 14.82 5.97 -14.95
C ALA A 139 14.20 4.59 -14.75
N LEU A 140 12.91 4.49 -14.42
CA LEU A 140 12.27 3.20 -14.12
C LEU A 140 11.62 2.56 -15.35
N VAL A 141 11.69 1.23 -15.46
CA VAL A 141 11.01 0.44 -16.49
C VAL A 141 10.29 -0.75 -15.86
N SER A 142 9.12 -1.08 -16.41
CA SER A 142 8.35 -2.24 -15.97
C SER A 142 9.02 -3.55 -16.39
N ARG A 143 9.04 -4.51 -15.48
CA ARG A 143 9.41 -5.92 -15.66
C ARG A 143 8.44 -6.79 -14.87
N THR A 144 8.49 -8.09 -15.10
CA THR A 144 7.74 -9.04 -14.26
C THR A 144 8.62 -9.59 -13.13
N GLN A 145 8.03 -9.92 -11.99
CA GLN A 145 8.79 -10.58 -10.92
C GLN A 145 9.28 -11.95 -11.38
N THR A 146 8.48 -12.71 -12.12
CA THR A 146 8.89 -14.01 -12.68
C THR A 146 10.07 -13.95 -13.66
N GLU A 147 10.31 -12.80 -14.29
CA GLU A 147 11.48 -12.57 -15.17
C GLU A 147 12.72 -12.18 -14.35
N MET A 148 12.54 -11.37 -13.30
CA MET A 148 13.64 -10.78 -12.53
C MET A 148 14.04 -11.60 -11.30
N THR A 149 13.31 -12.67 -11.00
CA THR A 149 13.49 -13.53 -9.82
C THR A 149 13.37 -15.00 -10.21
N ASP A 150 13.70 -15.90 -9.29
CA ASP A 150 13.38 -17.32 -9.41
C ASP A 150 12.02 -17.69 -8.79
N LEU A 151 11.18 -16.69 -8.47
CA LEU A 151 9.86 -16.93 -7.90
C LEU A 151 8.95 -17.56 -8.97
N PRO A 152 8.30 -18.70 -8.69
CA PRO A 152 7.30 -19.24 -9.58
C PRO A 152 6.07 -18.31 -9.62
N PRO A 153 5.23 -18.37 -10.66
CA PRO A 153 4.02 -17.53 -10.74
C PRO A 153 3.13 -17.59 -9.49
N ALA A 154 3.02 -18.75 -8.84
CA ALA A 154 2.23 -18.94 -7.62
C ALA A 154 2.79 -18.20 -6.38
N ALA A 155 4.05 -17.76 -6.40
CA ALA A 155 4.68 -17.01 -5.32
C ALA A 155 4.51 -15.49 -5.46
N VAL A 156 4.08 -15.01 -6.63
CA VAL A 156 4.02 -13.58 -6.94
C VAL A 156 2.74 -12.95 -6.38
N ALA A 157 2.89 -11.86 -5.63
CA ALA A 157 1.77 -11.14 -5.02
C ALA A 157 2.04 -9.64 -4.94
N GLY A 158 2.23 -9.00 -6.11
CA GLY A 158 2.49 -7.57 -6.21
C GLY A 158 3.66 -7.13 -5.33
N VAL A 159 3.49 -6.06 -4.58
CA VAL A 159 4.53 -5.55 -3.70
C VAL A 159 4.84 -6.49 -2.52
N MET A 160 3.93 -7.39 -2.13
CA MET A 160 4.15 -8.28 -0.96
C MET A 160 5.26 -9.31 -1.21
N SER A 161 5.51 -9.66 -2.47
CA SER A 161 6.59 -10.58 -2.86
C SER A 161 7.89 -9.89 -3.25
N THR A 162 7.97 -8.56 -3.12
CA THR A 162 9.22 -7.81 -3.30
C THR A 162 10.23 -8.15 -2.20
N ARG A 163 11.52 -7.93 -2.48
CA ARG A 163 12.62 -8.12 -1.54
C ARG A 163 12.47 -7.26 -0.30
N ALA A 164 12.11 -5.98 -0.47
CA ALA A 164 11.91 -5.08 0.66
C ALA A 164 10.75 -5.52 1.56
N ALA A 165 9.60 -5.87 0.98
CA ALA A 165 8.47 -6.38 1.76
C ALA A 165 8.82 -7.69 2.47
N ALA A 166 9.51 -8.61 1.80
CA ALA A 166 9.90 -9.89 2.39
C ALA A 166 10.86 -9.71 3.56
N LYS A 167 11.92 -8.90 3.39
CA LYS A 167 12.86 -8.57 4.46
C LYS A 167 12.15 -7.95 5.65
N ALA A 168 11.21 -7.03 5.41
CA ALA A 168 10.51 -6.34 6.48
C ALA A 168 9.46 -7.23 7.18
N PHE A 169 8.70 -8.03 6.45
CA PHE A 169 7.43 -8.56 6.97
C PHE A 169 7.31 -10.09 6.97
N PHE A 170 8.18 -10.81 6.25
CA PHE A 170 8.28 -12.27 6.35
C PHE A 170 9.41 -12.74 7.29
N VAL A 171 10.25 -11.83 7.78
CA VAL A 171 11.27 -12.15 8.77
C VAL A 171 10.65 -12.51 10.13
N ALA A 172 11.05 -13.68 10.65
CA ALA A 172 10.58 -14.28 11.88
C ALA A 172 9.04 -14.50 11.94
N GLY A 173 8.57 -15.05 13.08
CA GLY A 173 7.16 -15.26 13.36
C GLY A 173 6.44 -16.11 12.32
N THR A 174 5.12 -15.96 12.24
CA THR A 174 4.24 -16.84 11.45
C THR A 174 3.45 -16.06 10.40
N ASN A 175 4.13 -15.08 9.77
CA ASN A 175 3.67 -14.17 8.71
C ASN A 175 2.45 -13.28 9.02
N ARG A 176 2.03 -13.18 10.29
CA ARG A 176 1.03 -12.18 10.73
C ARG A 176 1.46 -10.73 10.48
N ALA A 177 2.77 -10.47 10.53
CA ALA A 177 3.32 -9.14 10.25
C ALA A 177 3.04 -8.70 8.80
N MET A 178 3.25 -9.58 7.81
CA MET A 178 2.91 -9.27 6.41
C MET A 178 1.45 -8.83 6.27
N LEU A 179 0.52 -9.62 6.81
CA LEU A 179 -0.89 -9.25 6.79
C LEU A 179 -1.14 -7.90 7.47
N ARG A 180 -0.66 -7.72 8.71
CA ARG A 180 -0.86 -6.47 9.47
C ARG A 180 -0.39 -5.25 8.68
N PHE A 181 0.84 -5.26 8.19
CA PHE A 181 1.40 -4.11 7.48
C PHE A 181 0.72 -3.88 6.14
N THR A 182 0.26 -4.93 5.44
CA THR A 182 -0.61 -4.78 4.26
C THR A 182 -1.91 -4.04 4.62
N LEU A 183 -2.57 -4.38 5.73
CA LEU A 183 -3.79 -3.70 6.17
C LEU A 183 -3.53 -2.23 6.54
N VAL A 184 -2.46 -1.96 7.30
CA VAL A 184 -2.08 -0.59 7.66
C VAL A 184 -1.78 0.24 6.41
N ASN A 185 -1.01 -0.32 5.48
CA ASN A 185 -0.55 0.39 4.29
C ASN A 185 -1.63 0.55 3.23
N TYR A 186 -2.56 -0.38 3.08
CA TYR A 186 -3.50 -0.36 1.96
C TYR A 186 -4.96 -0.15 2.35
N LEU A 187 -5.32 -0.41 3.61
CA LEU A 187 -6.66 -0.12 4.14
C LEU A 187 -6.66 1.03 5.15
N CYS A 188 -5.49 1.55 5.54
CA CYS A 188 -5.37 2.58 6.58
C CYS A 188 -6.09 2.13 7.88
N ARG A 189 -5.98 0.83 8.18
CA ARG A 189 -6.54 0.17 9.38
C ARG A 189 -5.49 -0.76 9.96
N ASP A 190 -5.21 -0.63 11.25
CA ASP A 190 -4.42 -1.62 11.99
C ASP A 190 -5.35 -2.67 12.64
N LEU A 191 -4.78 -3.78 13.08
CA LEU A 191 -5.52 -4.91 13.67
C LEU A 191 -6.38 -4.50 14.87
N GLU A 192 -5.94 -3.53 15.67
CA GLU A 192 -6.75 -3.03 16.80
C GLU A 192 -8.08 -2.42 16.34
N GLN A 193 -8.10 -1.79 15.15
CA GLN A 193 -9.33 -1.23 14.56
C GLN A 193 -10.21 -2.30 13.91
N LEU A 194 -9.67 -3.50 13.68
CA LEU A 194 -10.33 -4.64 13.05
C LEU A 194 -10.70 -5.73 14.05
N LYS A 195 -10.56 -5.47 15.36
CA LYS A 195 -10.91 -6.43 16.41
C LYS A 195 -12.38 -6.79 16.35
N ASP A 196 -12.64 -8.09 16.22
CA ASP A 196 -13.99 -8.64 16.22
C ASP A 196 -14.03 -9.95 17.03
N THR A 197 -14.53 -9.86 18.27
CA THR A 197 -14.69 -11.02 19.15
C THR A 197 -15.91 -11.87 18.83
N SER A 198 -16.71 -11.50 17.83
CA SER A 198 -17.88 -12.28 17.39
C SER A 198 -17.55 -13.38 16.38
N ARG A 199 -16.34 -13.38 15.80
CA ARG A 199 -15.92 -14.38 14.80
C ARG A 199 -15.45 -15.68 15.43
N SER A 200 -15.65 -16.78 14.71
CA SER A 200 -15.26 -18.12 15.15
C SER A 200 -13.75 -18.23 15.43
N PRO A 201 -13.34 -18.76 16.60
CA PRO A 201 -11.93 -18.98 16.92
C PRO A 201 -11.34 -20.24 16.28
N GLY A 202 -12.10 -21.01 15.49
CA GLY A 202 -11.72 -22.35 15.01
C GLY A 202 -10.50 -22.38 14.08
N ARG A 203 -10.11 -21.23 13.52
CA ARG A 203 -8.93 -21.06 12.66
C ARG A 203 -7.75 -20.39 13.36
N ILE A 204 -7.88 -20.09 14.67
CA ILE A 204 -6.76 -19.57 15.46
C ILE A 204 -5.77 -20.71 15.70
N ARG A 205 -4.51 -20.45 15.36
CA ARG A 205 -3.45 -21.45 15.37
C ARG A 205 -3.07 -21.93 16.77
N GLN A 206 -2.35 -23.06 16.80
CA GLN A 206 -1.86 -23.72 18.02
C GLN A 206 -0.88 -22.85 18.82
N ASP A 207 -0.17 -21.93 18.16
CA ASP A 207 0.88 -21.09 18.77
C ASP A 207 0.33 -20.01 19.72
N VAL A 208 -0.96 -19.75 19.70
CA VAL A 208 -1.62 -18.75 20.55
C VAL A 208 -2.20 -19.44 21.78
N SER A 209 -1.79 -19.03 22.98
CA SER A 209 -2.36 -19.54 24.23
C SER A 209 -3.85 -19.19 24.35
N ARG A 210 -4.65 -20.13 24.86
CA ARG A 210 -6.07 -19.93 25.22
C ARG A 210 -6.26 -19.51 26.69
N SER A 211 -5.16 -19.40 27.44
CA SER A 211 -5.11 -18.89 28.80
C SER A 211 -3.82 -18.08 29.04
N PRO A 212 -3.61 -16.95 28.31
CA PRO A 212 -2.43 -16.13 28.49
C PRO A 212 -2.27 -15.71 29.96
N GLY A 213 -1.10 -15.97 30.55
CA GLY A 213 -0.87 -15.69 31.98
C GLY A 213 -1.76 -16.50 32.95
N GLY A 214 -2.38 -17.59 32.49
CA GLY A 214 -3.31 -18.41 33.28
C GLY A 214 -4.77 -17.92 33.26
N ASP A 215 -5.09 -16.86 32.52
CA ASP A 215 -6.45 -16.28 32.46
C ASP A 215 -7.06 -16.39 31.06
N SER A 216 -8.03 -17.27 30.89
CA SER A 216 -8.72 -17.48 29.61
C SER A 216 -9.59 -16.29 29.18
N ARG A 217 -9.98 -15.41 30.12
CA ARG A 217 -10.76 -14.21 29.80
C ARG A 217 -9.97 -13.25 28.92
N ILE A 218 -8.64 -13.22 29.06
CA ILE A 218 -7.76 -12.41 28.20
C ILE A 218 -7.90 -12.87 26.75
N PHE A 219 -7.87 -14.19 26.51
CA PHE A 219 -8.07 -14.73 25.18
C PHE A 219 -9.48 -14.41 24.64
N MET A 220 -10.51 -14.72 25.43
CA MET A 220 -11.92 -14.60 25.01
C MET A 220 -12.37 -13.16 24.76
N ASN A 221 -11.78 -12.17 25.44
CA ASN A 221 -12.20 -10.77 25.32
C ASN A 221 -11.25 -9.92 24.46
N ASN A 222 -10.02 -10.36 24.22
CA ASN A 222 -9.02 -9.55 23.53
C ASN A 222 -8.35 -10.29 22.38
N CYS A 223 -7.66 -11.41 22.65
CA CYS A 223 -6.84 -12.08 21.64
C CYS A 223 -7.69 -12.64 20.49
N VAL A 224 -8.86 -13.22 20.82
CA VAL A 224 -9.79 -13.74 19.81
C VAL A 224 -10.22 -12.66 18.82
N GLY A 225 -10.31 -11.40 19.26
CA GLY A 225 -10.72 -10.27 18.44
C GLY A 225 -9.80 -10.03 17.23
N CYS A 226 -8.49 -10.12 17.43
CA CYS A 226 -7.54 -10.01 16.31
C CYS A 226 -7.40 -11.35 15.58
N HIS A 227 -7.23 -12.44 16.32
CA HIS A 227 -6.81 -13.71 15.75
C HIS A 227 -7.89 -14.41 14.92
N SER A 228 -9.18 -14.28 15.27
CA SER A 228 -10.25 -14.95 14.52
C SER A 228 -10.34 -14.48 13.06
N GLY A 229 -9.98 -13.23 12.76
CA GLY A 229 -9.91 -12.75 11.37
C GLY A 229 -8.52 -12.82 10.76
N MET A 230 -7.49 -12.47 11.53
CA MET A 230 -6.11 -12.40 11.05
C MET A 230 -5.54 -13.78 10.70
N ASP A 231 -5.72 -14.79 11.55
CA ASP A 231 -5.07 -16.10 11.36
C ASP A 231 -5.56 -16.83 10.09
N PRO A 232 -6.87 -16.88 9.77
CA PRO A 232 -7.34 -17.41 8.50
C PRO A 232 -6.71 -16.75 7.26
N LEU A 233 -6.58 -15.42 7.28
CA LEU A 233 -6.03 -14.65 6.15
C LEU A 233 -4.50 -14.82 6.05
N ALA A 234 -3.79 -14.79 7.19
CA ALA A 234 -2.34 -14.96 7.22
C ALA A 234 -1.88 -16.35 6.73
N GLN A 235 -2.80 -17.32 6.65
CA GLN A 235 -2.52 -18.62 6.02
C GLN A 235 -2.16 -18.50 4.54
N ALA A 236 -2.62 -17.48 3.81
CA ALA A 236 -2.23 -17.23 2.42
C ALA A 236 -0.69 -17.16 2.21
N PHE A 237 0.04 -16.86 3.29
CA PHE A 237 1.49 -16.76 3.31
C PHE A 237 2.20 -18.03 3.80
N ALA A 238 1.50 -19.16 3.95
CA ALA A 238 2.03 -20.37 4.59
C ALA A 238 3.30 -20.93 3.93
N TYR A 239 3.50 -20.68 2.64
CA TYR A 239 4.68 -21.12 1.88
C TYR A 239 5.80 -20.09 1.81
N TYR A 240 5.61 -18.89 2.40
CA TYR A 240 6.56 -17.78 2.32
C TYR A 240 7.45 -17.69 3.56
N ASN A 241 8.75 -17.55 3.34
CA ASN A 241 9.70 -17.21 4.38
C ASN A 241 10.76 -16.23 3.88
N TYR A 242 11.32 -15.43 4.78
CA TYR A 242 12.55 -14.72 4.52
C TYR A 242 13.70 -15.52 5.14
N ASP A 243 14.60 -16.02 4.30
CA ASP A 243 15.81 -16.68 4.78
C ASP A 243 16.86 -15.60 5.08
N GLU A 244 17.11 -15.38 6.37
CA GLU A 244 18.09 -14.40 6.85
C GLU A 244 19.53 -14.77 6.46
N THR A 245 19.81 -16.05 6.20
CA THR A 245 21.14 -16.52 5.81
C THR A 245 21.46 -16.10 4.37
N SER A 246 20.52 -16.35 3.45
CA SER A 246 20.66 -15.96 2.04
C SER A 246 20.19 -14.52 1.78
N GLY A 247 19.52 -13.88 2.74
CA GLY A 247 19.08 -12.49 2.69
C GLY A 247 17.90 -12.23 1.74
N ARG A 248 17.09 -13.25 1.46
CA ARG A 248 16.08 -13.20 0.38
C ARG A 248 14.78 -13.92 0.72
N LEU A 249 13.74 -13.61 -0.05
CA LEU A 249 12.48 -14.37 -0.03
C LEU A 249 12.72 -15.80 -0.53
N THR A 250 12.13 -16.75 0.18
CA THR A 250 12.02 -18.16 -0.18
C THR A 250 10.54 -18.55 -0.22
N TYR A 251 10.17 -19.32 -1.24
CA TYR A 251 8.82 -19.85 -1.41
C TYR A 251 8.89 -21.37 -1.61
N THR A 252 8.09 -22.13 -0.87
CA THR A 252 8.08 -23.60 -0.89
C THR A 252 6.70 -24.11 -1.31
N PRO A 253 6.44 -24.27 -2.61
CA PRO A 253 5.11 -24.64 -3.10
C PRO A 253 4.64 -25.97 -2.48
N GLY A 254 3.45 -25.96 -1.87
CA GLY A 254 2.86 -27.16 -1.25
C GLY A 254 3.53 -27.61 0.04
N GLN A 255 4.42 -26.81 0.63
CA GLN A 255 5.12 -27.12 1.88
C GLN A 255 5.03 -25.93 2.83
N VAL A 256 4.24 -26.08 3.89
CA VAL A 256 4.10 -25.06 4.93
C VAL A 256 5.44 -24.81 5.62
N GLN A 257 5.79 -23.54 5.77
CA GLN A 257 7.02 -23.12 6.41
C GLN A 257 7.03 -23.55 7.88
N ALA A 258 8.13 -24.15 8.33
CA ALA A 258 8.25 -24.74 9.67
C ALA A 258 7.86 -23.77 10.80
N LYS A 259 8.04 -22.46 10.59
CA LYS A 259 7.65 -21.42 11.54
C LYS A 259 6.16 -21.44 11.91
N TYR A 260 5.26 -21.92 11.05
CA TYR A 260 3.83 -22.07 11.34
C TYR A 260 3.52 -23.15 12.40
N HIS A 261 4.48 -24.02 12.71
CA HIS A 261 4.35 -25.11 13.68
C HIS A 261 5.17 -24.89 14.96
N ILE A 262 5.77 -23.71 15.12
CA ILE A 262 6.43 -23.32 16.37
C ILE A 262 5.37 -23.14 17.47
N ASN A 263 5.71 -23.55 18.69
CA ASN A 263 4.83 -23.47 19.87
C ASN A 263 3.50 -24.24 19.72
N ALA A 264 3.48 -25.35 18.97
CA ALA A 264 2.29 -26.17 18.78
C ALA A 264 1.66 -26.69 20.10
N GLU A 265 2.44 -26.74 21.18
CA GLU A 265 2.00 -27.16 22.52
C GLU A 265 1.30 -26.05 23.32
N ASN A 266 1.34 -24.77 22.88
CA ASN A 266 0.64 -23.68 23.57
C ASN A 266 -0.88 -23.92 23.62
N PHE A 267 -1.42 -24.51 22.56
CA PHE A 267 -2.78 -25.06 22.54
C PHE A 267 -2.87 -26.15 21.45
N SER A 268 -2.63 -27.40 21.83
CA SER A 268 -2.55 -28.54 20.89
C SER A 268 -3.82 -28.77 20.08
N TYR A 269 -4.98 -28.37 20.59
CA TYR A 269 -6.28 -28.41 19.89
C TYR A 269 -6.51 -27.22 18.96
N GLY A 270 -5.55 -26.31 18.83
CA GLY A 270 -5.61 -25.18 17.91
C GLY A 270 -5.49 -25.61 16.46
N PHE A 271 -5.72 -24.67 15.55
CA PHE A 271 -5.67 -24.94 14.12
C PHE A 271 -4.24 -25.27 13.65
N VAL A 272 -4.08 -26.38 12.93
CA VAL A 272 -2.84 -26.76 12.25
C VAL A 272 -2.90 -26.25 10.82
N THR A 273 -1.98 -25.37 10.43
CA THR A 273 -1.89 -24.88 9.05
C THR A 273 -1.35 -25.97 8.13
N ALA A 274 -2.21 -26.50 7.26
CA ALA A 274 -1.86 -27.60 6.35
C ALA A 274 -1.43 -27.13 4.95
N ASP A 275 -1.86 -25.94 4.54
CA ASP A 275 -1.68 -25.38 3.20
C ASP A 275 -1.77 -23.84 3.25
N ASP A 276 -1.85 -23.19 2.08
CA ASP A 276 -2.03 -21.74 1.91
C ASP A 276 -3.47 -21.32 1.59
N LYS A 277 -4.47 -22.15 1.92
CA LYS A 277 -5.89 -21.78 1.82
C LYS A 277 -6.29 -20.78 2.90
N TRP A 278 -6.93 -19.69 2.52
CA TRP A 278 -7.48 -18.68 3.42
C TRP A 278 -9.00 -18.54 3.27
N ASP A 279 -9.67 -18.14 4.36
CA ASP A 279 -11.10 -17.86 4.41
C ASP A 279 -11.29 -16.49 5.11
N ASN A 280 -12.06 -15.57 4.53
CA ASN A 280 -12.22 -14.22 5.05
C ASN A 280 -13.42 -14.10 5.99
N PHE A 281 -13.18 -14.28 7.28
CA PHE A 281 -14.23 -14.15 8.29
C PHE A 281 -14.70 -12.70 8.50
N TRP A 282 -13.96 -11.71 8.01
CA TRP A 282 -14.34 -10.29 8.10
C TRP A 282 -15.39 -9.87 7.07
N ARG A 283 -15.82 -10.75 6.17
CA ARG A 283 -16.99 -10.51 5.32
C ARG A 283 -18.31 -10.45 6.10
N GLU A 284 -18.29 -10.90 7.34
CA GLU A 284 -19.41 -10.83 8.26
C GLU A 284 -19.04 -10.05 9.52
N GLY A 285 -20.05 -9.73 10.33
CA GLY A 285 -19.86 -8.98 11.58
C GLY A 285 -19.52 -7.50 11.33
N PRO A 286 -18.95 -6.81 12.34
CA PRO A 286 -18.61 -5.39 12.25
C PRO A 286 -17.68 -5.04 11.07
N ASN A 287 -16.80 -5.96 10.67
CA ASN A 287 -15.85 -5.74 9.58
C ASN A 287 -16.43 -5.98 8.18
N ALA A 288 -17.70 -6.40 8.07
CA ALA A 288 -18.39 -6.45 6.77
C ALA A 288 -18.48 -5.05 6.13
N ASN A 289 -18.50 -4.01 6.96
CA ASN A 289 -18.54 -2.59 6.57
C ASN A 289 -17.23 -2.09 5.93
N LEU A 290 -16.21 -2.93 5.78
CA LEU A 290 -15.03 -2.60 4.98
C LEU A 290 -15.35 -2.53 3.47
N GLY A 291 -16.54 -2.98 3.06
CA GLY A 291 -17.03 -2.90 1.68
C GLY A 291 -16.38 -3.94 0.77
N TRP A 292 -16.34 -5.20 1.21
CA TRP A 292 -15.77 -6.30 0.43
C TRP A 292 -16.51 -6.48 -0.90
N LYS A 293 -15.78 -6.53 -2.02
CA LYS A 293 -16.36 -6.75 -3.35
C LYS A 293 -17.19 -8.03 -3.38
N SER A 294 -18.46 -7.89 -3.74
CA SER A 294 -19.43 -8.99 -3.81
C SER A 294 -19.11 -10.04 -4.87
N GLY A 295 -18.39 -9.65 -5.93
CA GLY A 295 -17.92 -10.56 -6.98
C GLY A 295 -16.70 -11.41 -6.61
N LEU A 296 -16.09 -11.18 -5.44
CA LEU A 296 -14.99 -11.99 -4.94
C LEU A 296 -15.50 -13.06 -3.96
N PRO A 297 -14.89 -14.25 -3.95
CA PRO A 297 -15.42 -15.42 -3.22
C PRO A 297 -15.32 -15.32 -1.69
N GLY A 298 -14.48 -14.43 -1.14
CA GLY A 298 -14.24 -14.39 0.31
C GLY A 298 -13.42 -15.56 0.86
N SER A 299 -12.78 -16.32 -0.02
CA SER A 299 -11.85 -17.40 0.30
C SER A 299 -10.93 -17.60 -0.89
N GLY A 300 -9.76 -18.20 -0.70
CA GLY A 300 -8.84 -18.44 -1.80
C GLY A 300 -7.60 -19.20 -1.36
N THR A 301 -6.62 -19.22 -2.26
CA THR A 301 -5.33 -19.87 -2.04
C THR A 301 -4.22 -18.92 -2.43
N GLY A 302 -3.20 -18.83 -1.58
CA GLY A 302 -2.00 -18.04 -1.83
C GLY A 302 -2.19 -16.53 -1.71
N ALA A 303 -1.07 -15.82 -1.69
CA ALA A 303 -1.01 -14.39 -1.42
C ALA A 303 -1.64 -13.51 -2.52
N THR A 304 -1.60 -13.96 -3.78
CA THR A 304 -2.18 -13.22 -4.92
C THR A 304 -3.68 -13.01 -4.75
N SER A 305 -4.42 -14.10 -4.51
CA SER A 305 -5.88 -14.04 -4.33
C SER A 305 -6.28 -13.30 -3.06
N LEU A 306 -5.47 -13.40 -2.00
CA LEU A 306 -5.65 -12.57 -0.80
C LEU A 306 -5.44 -11.07 -1.12
N GLY A 307 -4.44 -10.74 -1.94
CA GLY A 307 -4.19 -9.38 -2.39
C GLY A 307 -5.38 -8.79 -3.15
N GLU A 308 -6.00 -9.58 -4.03
CA GLU A 308 -7.23 -9.20 -4.75
C GLU A 308 -8.40 -8.98 -3.79
N GLU A 309 -8.57 -9.85 -2.80
CA GLU A 309 -9.60 -9.73 -1.76
C GLU A 309 -9.45 -8.44 -0.95
N ILE A 310 -8.22 -8.11 -0.53
CA ILE A 310 -7.93 -6.90 0.26
C ILE A 310 -8.11 -5.64 -0.60
N ALA A 311 -7.55 -5.62 -1.80
CA ALA A 311 -7.64 -4.46 -2.70
C ALA A 311 -9.06 -4.25 -3.25
N GLY A 312 -9.88 -5.31 -3.28
CA GLY A 312 -11.29 -5.25 -3.62
C GLY A 312 -12.21 -4.71 -2.51
N THR A 313 -11.70 -3.95 -1.54
CA THR A 313 -12.54 -3.32 -0.51
C THR A 313 -12.82 -1.85 -0.83
N GLU A 314 -13.99 -1.33 -0.49
CA GLU A 314 -14.25 0.13 -0.55
C GLU A 314 -13.24 0.91 0.30
N VAL A 315 -12.82 0.34 1.44
CA VAL A 315 -11.81 0.94 2.32
C VAL A 315 -10.41 1.02 1.67
N PHE A 316 -10.09 0.15 0.72
CA PHE A 316 -8.86 0.28 -0.07
C PHE A 316 -8.86 1.60 -0.85
N ALA A 317 -9.92 1.86 -1.62
CA ALA A 317 -10.08 3.10 -2.39
C ALA A 317 -10.05 4.34 -1.46
N GLN A 318 -10.79 4.28 -0.35
CA GLN A 318 -10.80 5.35 0.66
C GLN A 318 -9.41 5.62 1.25
N CYS A 319 -8.63 4.58 1.55
CA CYS A 319 -7.28 4.75 2.07
C CYS A 319 -6.36 5.41 1.03
N GLN A 320 -6.43 5.00 -0.23
CA GLN A 320 -5.60 5.58 -1.29
C GLN A 320 -5.99 7.05 -1.58
N ALA A 321 -7.29 7.35 -1.66
CA ALA A 321 -7.78 8.72 -1.79
C ALA A 321 -7.36 9.59 -0.59
N LYS A 322 -7.43 9.04 0.63
CA LYS A 322 -7.01 9.74 1.86
C LYS A 322 -5.51 10.04 1.86
N LYS A 323 -4.68 9.12 1.37
CA LYS A 323 -3.24 9.34 1.21
C LYS A 323 -2.94 10.48 0.23
N ALA A 324 -3.61 10.49 -0.93
CA ALA A 324 -3.48 11.57 -1.89
C ALA A 324 -3.93 12.92 -1.29
N PHE A 325 -5.11 12.94 -0.64
CA PHE A 325 -5.61 14.12 0.06
C PHE A 325 -4.61 14.65 1.08
N LYS A 326 -4.13 13.82 2.01
CA LYS A 326 -3.19 14.26 3.05
C LYS A 326 -1.88 14.78 2.46
N THR A 327 -1.39 14.13 1.42
CA THR A 327 -0.14 14.49 0.76
C THR A 327 -0.23 15.86 0.08
N VAL A 328 -1.34 16.13 -0.60
CA VAL A 328 -1.49 17.37 -1.37
C VAL A 328 -2.06 18.49 -0.51
N CYS A 329 -3.11 18.24 0.27
CA CYS A 329 -3.73 19.24 1.15
C CYS A 329 -2.88 19.54 2.41
N LEU A 330 -1.85 18.72 2.70
CA LEU A 330 -0.95 18.84 3.86
C LEU A 330 -1.68 18.79 5.22
N ARG A 331 -2.84 18.13 5.27
CA ARG A 331 -3.68 17.99 6.47
C ARG A 331 -4.58 16.75 6.39
N GLU A 332 -5.07 16.29 7.53
CA GLU A 332 -6.12 15.27 7.58
C GLU A 332 -7.48 15.88 7.18
N PRO A 333 -8.40 15.09 6.61
CA PRO A 333 -9.81 15.47 6.49
C PRO A 333 -10.40 15.77 7.87
N SER A 334 -10.97 16.97 8.05
CA SER A 334 -11.33 17.50 9.37
C SER A 334 -12.79 17.94 9.47
N ASN A 335 -13.39 18.41 8.37
CA ASN A 335 -14.76 18.93 8.34
C ASN A 335 -15.67 18.13 7.36
N ASP A 336 -16.95 18.51 7.27
CA ASP A 336 -17.91 17.82 6.40
C ASP A 336 -17.57 17.95 4.92
N ALA A 337 -17.06 19.10 4.47
CA ALA A 337 -16.65 19.29 3.08
C ALA A 337 -15.47 18.38 2.72
N ASP A 338 -14.49 18.22 3.62
CA ASP A 338 -13.37 17.29 3.41
C ASP A 338 -13.86 15.84 3.32
N ARG A 339 -14.82 15.45 4.18
CA ARG A 339 -15.41 14.10 4.17
C ARG A 339 -16.18 13.82 2.89
N ILE A 340 -16.96 14.79 2.41
CA ILE A 340 -17.68 14.71 1.13
C ILE A 340 -16.68 14.59 -0.02
N GLN A 341 -15.63 15.42 -0.03
CA GLN A 341 -14.59 15.36 -1.06
C GLN A 341 -13.87 14.01 -1.05
N LEU A 342 -13.49 13.50 0.13
CA LEU A 342 -12.83 12.20 0.23
C LEU A 342 -13.72 11.06 -0.29
N ALA A 343 -15.01 11.08 0.01
CA ALA A 343 -15.96 10.12 -0.52
C ALA A 343 -16.07 10.21 -2.06
N ALA A 344 -16.13 11.43 -2.61
CA ALA A 344 -16.13 11.65 -4.05
C ALA A 344 -14.84 11.13 -4.71
N MET A 345 -13.67 11.42 -4.14
CA MET A 345 -12.38 10.93 -4.64
C MET A 345 -12.28 9.40 -4.59
N SER A 346 -12.81 8.78 -3.53
CA SER A 346 -12.82 7.32 -3.39
C SER A 346 -13.64 6.68 -4.49
N SER A 347 -14.87 7.18 -4.71
CA SER A 347 -15.76 6.73 -5.79
C SER A 347 -15.16 6.98 -7.16
N SER A 348 -14.52 8.13 -7.36
CA SER A 348 -13.89 8.53 -8.62
C SER A 348 -12.70 7.62 -8.94
N LEU A 349 -11.90 7.25 -7.92
CA LEU A 349 -10.79 6.32 -8.07
C LEU A 349 -11.25 4.92 -8.51
N GLU A 350 -12.32 4.40 -7.91
CA GLU A 350 -12.91 3.11 -8.32
C GLU A 350 -13.44 3.15 -9.76
N GLN A 351 -14.23 4.18 -10.10
CA GLN A 351 -14.80 4.36 -11.44
C GLN A 351 -13.74 4.62 -12.51
N GLY A 352 -12.66 5.30 -12.13
CA GLY A 352 -11.52 5.60 -12.99
C GLY A 352 -10.57 4.43 -13.22
N GLY A 353 -10.81 3.26 -12.62
CA GLY A 353 -9.92 2.09 -12.77
C GLY A 353 -8.63 2.22 -11.94
N PHE A 354 -8.75 2.81 -10.75
CA PHE A 354 -7.69 2.96 -9.76
C PHE A 354 -6.44 3.70 -10.26
N ARG A 355 -6.61 4.74 -11.09
CA ARG A 355 -5.52 5.61 -11.53
C ARG A 355 -5.14 6.61 -10.44
N MET A 356 -4.05 6.34 -9.73
CA MET A 356 -3.66 7.16 -8.58
C MET A 356 -3.38 8.63 -8.92
N LYS A 357 -2.85 8.96 -10.12
CA LYS A 357 -2.66 10.35 -10.54
C LYS A 357 -3.97 11.15 -10.52
N GLN A 358 -5.10 10.51 -10.81
CA GLN A 358 -6.42 11.13 -10.71
C GLN A 358 -6.73 11.58 -9.28
N ALA A 359 -6.48 10.73 -8.27
CA ALA A 359 -6.70 11.09 -6.87
C ALA A 359 -5.78 12.24 -6.42
N PHE A 360 -4.53 12.29 -6.88
CA PHE A 360 -3.66 13.44 -6.61
C PHE A 360 -4.17 14.72 -7.28
N ALA A 361 -4.64 14.64 -8.52
CA ALA A 361 -5.20 15.78 -9.24
C ALA A 361 -6.46 16.34 -8.56
N GLU A 362 -7.40 15.46 -8.17
CA GLU A 362 -8.63 15.86 -7.47
C GLU A 362 -8.35 16.50 -6.11
N ALA A 363 -7.39 15.95 -5.35
CA ALA A 363 -6.94 16.58 -4.10
C ALA A 363 -6.34 17.98 -4.35
N ALA A 364 -5.53 18.12 -5.40
CA ALA A 364 -4.89 19.39 -5.74
C ALA A 364 -5.91 20.46 -6.14
N VAL A 365 -6.90 20.09 -6.96
CA VAL A 365 -8.01 20.97 -7.34
C VAL A 365 -8.83 21.39 -6.13
N TYR A 366 -9.10 20.46 -5.20
CA TYR A 366 -9.88 20.77 -4.00
C TYR A 366 -9.18 21.81 -3.10
N CYS A 367 -7.89 21.64 -2.86
CA CYS A 367 -7.16 22.46 -1.89
C CYS A 367 -6.38 23.64 -2.49
N MET A 368 -6.37 23.86 -3.81
CA MET A 368 -5.59 24.95 -4.43
C MET A 368 -5.92 26.36 -3.92
N GLY A 369 -7.10 26.53 -3.29
CA GLY A 369 -7.53 27.76 -2.65
C GLY A 369 -7.18 27.91 -1.17
N ASP A 370 -6.73 26.84 -0.50
CA ASP A 370 -6.44 26.78 0.96
C ASP A 370 -5.24 27.64 1.37
#